data_AF-A0A7V8FKF1-F1
#
_entry.id   AF-A0A7V8FKF1-F1
#
_cell.length_a   1.000
_cell.length_b   1.000
_cell.length_c   1.000
_cell.angle_alpha   90.00
_cell.angle_beta   90.00
_cell.angle_gamma   90.00
#
_symmetry.space_group_name_H-M   'P 1'
#
loop_
_entity.id
_entity.type
_entity.pdbx_description
1 polymer ?
#
loop_
_entity_poly.entity_id
_entity_poly.type
_entity_poly.pdbx_seq_one_letter_code
_entity_poly.pdbx_strand_id
1 'polypeptide(L)' 'MFIASSGQPKLARAAQQFVAGLRTGAAAVPVSYLPLPQETHATIYHPAALQALRTLFKPADAAAH' A
#
# COMPACT_ATOMS: atom_id res chain seq x y z
N MET A 1 0.40 6.23 5.50
CA MET A 1 1.47 5.66 4.65
C MET A 1 0.87 4.70 3.64
N PHE A 2 1.37 4.65 2.41
CA PHE A 2 0.94 3.70 1.38
C PHE A 2 2.06 2.71 1.07
N ILE A 3 1.75 1.41 1.00
CA ILE A 3 2.71 0.34 0.73
C ILE A 3 2.14 -0.56 -0.36
N ALA A 4 2.92 -0.84 -1.39
CA ALA A 4 2.58 -1.80 -2.43
C ALA A 4 3.67 -2.87 -2.59
N SER A 5 3.28 -4.08 -2.99
CA SER A 5 4.23 -5.18 -3.22
C SER A 5 3.91 -5.96 -4.48
N SER A 6 4.95 -6.33 -5.23
CA SER A 6 4.86 -7.15 -6.46
C SER A 6 4.54 -8.61 -6.15
N GLY A 7 4.28 -9.41 -7.19
CA GLY A 7 4.09 -10.86 -7.08
C GLY A 7 5.30 -11.67 -6.60
N GLN A 8 6.47 -11.03 -6.40
CA GLN A 8 7.66 -11.72 -5.86
C GLN A 8 7.40 -12.24 -4.43
N PRO A 9 7.39 -13.57 -4.19
CA PRO A 9 6.86 -14.16 -2.96
C PRO A 9 7.57 -13.70 -1.69
N LYS A 10 8.90 -13.62 -1.74
CA LYS A 10 9.73 -13.22 -0.59
C LYS A 10 9.48 -11.78 -0.18
N LEU A 11 9.37 -10.87 -1.15
CA LEU A 11 9.10 -9.46 -0.91
C LEU A 11 7.65 -9.21 -0.47
N ALA A 12 6.69 -9.90 -1.08
CA ALA A 12 5.28 -9.80 -0.69
C ALA A 12 5.08 -10.20 0.77
N ARG A 13 5.68 -11.33 1.20
CA ARG A 13 5.63 -11.78 2.60
C ARG A 13 6.27 -10.78 3.56
N ALA A 14 7.45 -10.26 3.21
CA ALA A 14 8.13 -9.25 4.03
C ALA A 14 7.29 -7.96 4.17
N ALA A 15 6.68 -7.49 3.06
CA ALA A 15 5.81 -6.31 3.08
C ALA A 15 4.57 -6.53 3.96
N GLN A 16 3.94 -7.70 3.90
CA GLN A 16 2.80 -8.03 4.77
C GLN A 16 3.18 -8.03 6.25
N GLN A 17 4.31 -8.65 6.61
CA GLN A 17 4.81 -8.67 7.99
C GLN A 17 5.13 -7.26 8.49
N PHE A 18 5.73 -6.44 7.63
CA PHE A 18 6.02 -5.04 7.95
C PHE A 18 4.74 -4.22 8.18
N VAL A 19 3.74 -4.35 7.30
CA VAL A 19 2.43 -3.69 7.45
C VAL A 19 1.74 -4.13 8.73
N ALA A 20 1.80 -5.42 9.08
CA ALA A 20 1.25 -5.92 10.33
C ALA A 20 1.90 -5.23 11.54
N GLY A 21 3.24 -5.15 11.56
CA GLY A 21 3.98 -4.44 12.61
C GLY A 21 3.61 -2.95 12.73
N LEU A 22 3.41 -2.26 11.60
CA LEU A 22 3.00 -0.85 11.61
C LEU A 22 1.58 -0.62 12.13
N ARG A 23 0.68 -1.60 11.98
CA ARG A 23 -0.71 -1.52 12.44
C ARG A 23 -0.87 -1.85 13.91
N THR A 24 -0.05 -2.75 14.45
CA THR A 24 -0.17 -3.25 15.84
C THR A 24 0.87 -2.64 16.78
N GLY A 25 1.78 -1.81 16.30
CA GLY A 25 2.83 -1.19 17.11
C GLY A 25 2.30 -0.12 18.07
N ALA A 26 3.12 0.23 19.08
CA ALA A 26 2.80 1.24 20.09
C ALA A 26 2.53 2.65 19.52
N ALA A 27 3.04 2.92 18.31
CA ALA A 27 2.72 4.11 17.52
C ALA A 27 2.07 3.67 16.19
N ALA A 28 0.86 3.09 16.29
CA ALA A 28 0.15 2.59 15.12
C ALA A 28 -0.02 3.70 14.07
N VAL A 29 0.50 3.46 12.87
CA VAL A 29 0.41 4.40 11.75
C VAL A 29 -0.74 3.96 10.85
N PRO A 30 -1.59 4.87 10.35
CA PRO A 30 -2.56 4.53 9.32
C PRO A 30 -1.81 4.09 8.04
N VAL A 31 -1.86 2.79 7.75
CA VAL A 31 -1.19 2.17 6.59
C VAL A 31 -2.20 1.52 5.65
N SER A 32 -2.22 1.99 4.40
CA SER A 32 -2.90 1.36 3.28
C SER A 32 -1.92 0.43 2.56
N TYR A 33 -2.27 -0.84 2.46
CA TYR A 33 -1.45 -1.86 1.81
C TYR A 33 -2.17 -2.41 0.58
N LEU A 34 -1.48 -2.47 -0.56
CA LEU A 34 -2.00 -2.96 -1.84
C LEU A 34 -1.05 -4.01 -2.47
N PRO A 35 -1.41 -5.30 -2.48
CA PRO A 35 -0.67 -6.29 -3.25
C PRO A 35 -1.00 -6.18 -4.75
N LEU A 36 0.04 -6.25 -5.59
CA LEU A 36 -0.04 -6.23 -7.05
C LEU A 36 0.63 -7.51 -7.61
N PRO A 37 -0.02 -8.68 -7.51
CA PRO A 37 0.60 -9.97 -7.81
C PRO A 37 0.94 -10.17 -9.29
N GLN A 38 0.26 -9.46 -10.19
CA GLN A 38 0.54 -9.49 -11.63
C GLN A 38 1.73 -8.62 -12.02
N GLU A 39 2.18 -7.75 -11.12
CA GLU A 39 3.31 -6.87 -11.37
C GLU A 39 4.63 -7.52 -10.96
N THR A 40 5.67 -7.21 -11.71
CA THR A 40 7.05 -7.60 -11.41
C THR A 40 7.79 -6.44 -10.72
N HIS A 41 9.06 -6.66 -10.32
CA HIS A 41 9.88 -5.57 -9.79
C HIS A 41 10.02 -4.40 -10.78
N ALA A 42 10.12 -4.69 -12.07
CA ALA A 42 10.32 -3.67 -13.10
C ALA A 42 9.05 -2.89 -13.40
N THR A 43 7.88 -3.52 -13.28
CA THR A 43 6.61 -2.93 -13.72
C THR A 43 5.83 -2.29 -12.57
N ILE A 44 6.06 -2.68 -11.32
CA ILE A 44 5.23 -2.23 -10.17
C ILE A 44 5.28 -0.74 -9.87
N TYR A 45 6.39 -0.04 -10.15
CA TYR A 45 6.58 1.33 -9.68
C TYR A 45 5.52 2.32 -10.22
N HIS A 46 5.21 2.23 -11.51
CA HIS A 46 4.17 3.07 -12.14
C HIS A 46 2.76 2.82 -11.58
N PRO A 47 2.20 1.59 -11.61
CA PRO A 47 0.88 1.32 -11.06
C PRO A 47 0.84 1.57 -9.55
N ALA A 48 1.90 1.27 -8.79
CA ALA A 48 1.95 1.57 -7.36
C ALA A 48 1.89 3.07 -7.09
N ALA A 49 2.65 3.89 -7.83
CA ALA A 49 2.63 5.35 -7.69
C ALA A 49 1.24 5.92 -8.02
N LEU A 50 0.64 5.48 -9.13
CA LEU A 50 -0.70 5.92 -9.51
C LEU A 50 -1.75 5.57 -8.44
N GLN A 51 -1.71 4.34 -7.91
CA GLN A 51 -2.63 3.90 -6.85
C GLN A 51 -2.38 4.66 -5.54
N ALA A 52 -1.12 4.91 -5.19
CA ALA A 52 -0.76 5.70 -4.02
C ALA A 52 -1.33 7.12 -4.12
N LEU A 53 -1.12 7.81 -5.24
CA LEU A 53 -1.63 9.15 -5.48
C LEU A 53 -3.16 9.19 -5.38
N ARG A 54 -3.85 8.26 -6.06
CA ARG A 54 -5.32 8.16 -6.01
C ARG A 54 -5.85 7.89 -4.61
N THR A 55 -5.12 7.12 -3.79
CA THR A 55 -5.54 6.78 -2.43
C THR A 55 -5.29 7.94 -1.46
N LEU A 56 -4.13 8.59 -1.56
CA LEU A 56 -3.71 9.64 -0.62
C LEU A 56 -4.37 10.99 -0.91
N PHE A 57 -4.69 11.26 -2.17
CA PHE A 57 -5.31 12.53 -2.61
C PHE A 57 -6.77 12.35 -3.06
N LYS A 58 -7.41 11.23 -2.71
CA LYS A 58 -8.86 11.09 -2.92
C LYS A 58 -9.54 12.27 -2.19
N PRO A 59 -10.40 13.04 -2.86
CA PRO A 59 -11.17 14.06 -2.16
C PRO A 59 -11.93 13.39 -1.02
N ALA A 60 -11.76 13.89 0.20
CA ALA A 60 -12.71 13.58 1.26
C ALA A 60 -14.06 14.07 0.76
N ASP A 61 -15.03 13.17 0.68
CA ASP A 61 -16.35 13.48 0.18
C ASP A 61 -16.88 14.70 0.92
N ALA A 62 -16.98 15.84 0.23
CA ALA A 62 -17.55 17.07 0.78
C ALA A 62 -19.08 17.01 0.84
N ALA A 63 -19.66 15.80 0.82
CA ALA A 63 -21.08 15.54 0.90
C ALA A 63 -21.36 14.34 1.82
N ALA A 64 -20.99 14.46 3.10
CA ALA A 64 -21.83 13.91 4.15
C ALA A 64 -22.79 15.03 4.58
N HIS A 65 -24.02 14.95 4.08
CA HIS A 65 -25.18 15.69 4.57
C HIS A 65 -25.39 15.46 6.07
#